data_AF-A0A4D6X8R9-F1
#
_entry.id   AF-A0A4D6X8R9-F1
#
_cell.length_a   1.000
_cell.length_b   1.000
_cell.length_c   1.000
_cell.angle_alpha   90.00
_cell.angle_beta   90.00
_cell.angle_gamma   90.00
#
_symmetry.space_group_name_H-M   'P 1'
#
loop_
_entity.id
_entity.type
_entity.pdbx_description
1 polymer ?
#
loop_
_entity_poly.entity_id
_entity_poly.type
_entity_poly.pdbx_seq_one_letter_code
_entity_poly.pdbx_strand_id
1 'polypeptide(L)'
;MFKASSARALCGMVVIGLSLGLSACSHGTKSERLAQAVRESIASGSSKTAYEGLRRQFDRIEGECDRLLSGCHSPEFGVVKKWAVKELRGMLFDGARSGESWAIERLFGSSPDEVVTASVRRKGAQLILAAAKREGAPAAALVQAGLMYKVGYYTEQDLGYAKANLQRAWQKGAIRAAATLAELARQESDSVNAYLWAIRCGSPCSTSERLSAHEAELKPGQAHQIRRIARDTSVLAIAVATGEPAVK
;
A
#
# COMPACT_ATOMS: atom_id res chain seq x y z
N MET A 1 -31.23 8.41 18.40
CA MET A 1 -31.72 7.26 19.21
C MET A 1 -30.73 6.12 19.07
N PHE A 2 -29.91 5.88 20.09
CA PHE A 2 -28.93 4.80 20.14
C PHE A 2 -29.61 3.51 20.59
N LYS A 3 -29.34 2.39 19.91
CA LYS A 3 -29.52 1.04 20.45
C LYS A 3 -28.20 0.29 20.30
N ALA A 4 -27.48 0.22 21.41
CA ALA A 4 -26.35 -0.68 21.60
C ALA A 4 -26.89 -2.09 21.90
N SER A 5 -26.39 -3.09 21.19
CA SER A 5 -26.69 -4.50 21.47
C SER A 5 -25.42 -5.21 21.95
N SER A 6 -25.48 -5.55 23.23
CA SER A 6 -24.98 -6.77 23.88
C SER A 6 -23.52 -7.18 23.66
N ALA A 7 -22.69 -6.72 24.60
CA ALA A 7 -21.59 -7.50 25.15
C ALA A 7 -22.13 -8.59 26.10
N ARG A 8 -21.65 -9.83 25.96
CA ARG A 8 -21.38 -10.82 27.03
C ARG A 8 -21.14 -12.21 26.42
N ALA A 9 -19.95 -12.75 26.67
CA ALA A 9 -19.71 -14.13 27.14
C ALA A 9 -18.34 -14.60 26.65
N LEU A 10 -17.36 -14.57 27.55
CA LEU A 10 -16.36 -15.64 27.81
C LEU A 10 -15.30 -15.09 28.76
N CYS A 11 -15.70 -14.88 30.02
CA CYS A 11 -14.77 -14.90 31.15
C CYS A 11 -14.51 -16.37 31.49
N GLY A 12 -13.51 -16.96 30.84
CA GLY A 12 -12.89 -18.20 31.29
C GLY A 12 -11.69 -17.87 32.18
N MET A 13 -11.80 -18.17 33.46
CA MET A 13 -10.78 -17.94 34.49
C MET A 13 -9.44 -18.59 34.13
N VAL A 14 -8.36 -17.83 34.25
CA VAL A 14 -7.05 -18.34 34.67
C VAL A 14 -6.56 -17.43 35.79
N VAL A 15 -6.84 -17.85 37.02
CA VAL A 15 -6.23 -17.32 38.24
C VAL A 15 -4.92 -18.07 38.43
N ILE A 16 -3.78 -17.40 38.30
CA ILE A 16 -2.49 -17.91 38.77
C ILE A 16 -1.80 -16.80 39.56
N GLY A 17 -1.62 -17.06 40.86
CA GLY A 17 -0.43 -16.69 41.61
C GLY A 17 -0.30 -15.26 42.13
N LEU A 18 -0.42 -15.10 43.46
CA LEU A 18 0.12 -13.99 44.23
C LEU A 18 1.63 -13.80 43.97
N SER A 19 2.07 -12.55 43.84
CA SER A 19 3.42 -12.13 44.18
C SER A 19 3.40 -10.71 44.75
N LEU A 20 3.32 -10.63 46.08
CA LEU A 20 3.79 -9.49 46.87
C LEU A 20 5.32 -9.59 46.94
N GLY A 21 6.00 -8.63 46.32
CA GLY A 21 7.46 -8.53 46.32
C GLY A 21 7.89 -7.25 45.61
N LEU A 22 7.89 -6.13 46.32
CA LEU A 22 8.50 -4.88 45.90
C LEU A 22 10.03 -5.04 45.93
N SER A 23 10.67 -5.18 44.77
CA SER A 23 11.94 -4.52 44.47
C SER A 23 12.29 -4.61 42.98
N ALA A 24 12.77 -3.47 42.47
CA ALA A 24 13.44 -3.23 41.20
C ALA A 24 12.58 -3.20 39.92
N CYS A 25 12.81 -2.16 39.13
CA CYS A 25 12.45 -1.99 37.72
C CYS A 25 13.03 -3.14 36.87
N SER A 26 12.47 -4.33 37.01
CA SER A 26 12.74 -5.48 36.16
C SER A 26 11.84 -5.34 34.95
N HIS A 27 12.44 -5.08 33.79
CA HIS A 27 11.78 -5.28 32.52
C HIS A 27 11.20 -6.70 32.50
N GLY A 28 9.86 -6.81 32.42
CA GLY A 28 9.17 -8.10 32.40
C GLY A 28 9.71 -9.05 31.34
N THR A 29 9.31 -10.32 31.39
CA THR A 29 9.80 -11.35 30.47
C THR A 29 9.61 -10.92 29.01
N LYS A 30 10.43 -11.44 28.08
CA LYS A 30 10.29 -11.14 26.64
C LYS A 30 8.84 -11.37 26.14
N SER A 31 8.19 -12.42 26.63
CA SER A 31 6.79 -12.72 26.36
C SER A 31 5.83 -11.67 26.91
N GLU A 32 6.01 -11.22 28.15
CA GLU A 32 5.17 -10.17 28.76
C GLU A 32 5.33 -8.83 28.04
N ARG A 33 6.57 -8.44 27.72
CA ARG A 33 6.84 -7.21 26.97
C ARG A 33 6.17 -7.23 25.60
N LEU A 34 6.26 -8.34 24.87
CA LEU A 34 5.60 -8.46 23.57
C LEU A 34 4.07 -8.46 23.72
N ALA A 35 3.53 -9.19 24.70
CA ALA A 35 2.10 -9.23 24.97
C ALA A 35 1.55 -7.84 25.32
N GLN A 36 2.28 -7.06 26.11
CA GLN A 36 1.93 -5.70 26.46
C GLN A 36 1.90 -4.80 25.21
N ALA A 37 2.92 -4.87 24.35
CA ALA A 37 2.95 -4.13 23.09
C ALA A 37 1.76 -4.47 22.17
N VAL A 38 1.34 -5.74 22.12
CA VAL A 38 0.16 -6.14 21.35
C VAL A 38 -1.13 -5.56 21.93
N ARG A 39 -1.29 -5.53 23.26
CA ARG A 39 -2.47 -4.91 23.89
C ARG A 39 -2.53 -3.40 23.61
N GLU A 40 -1.37 -2.73 23.68
CA GLU A 40 -1.27 -1.30 23.40
C GLU A 40 -1.61 -0.97 21.93
N SER A 41 -1.18 -1.81 20.98
CA SER A 41 -1.55 -1.62 19.58
C SER A 41 -3.04 -1.85 19.34
N ILE A 42 -3.63 -2.88 19.97
CA ILE A 42 -5.08 -3.15 19.88
C ILE A 42 -5.87 -1.97 20.44
N ALA A 43 -5.46 -1.44 21.60
CA ALA A 43 -6.12 -0.29 22.22
C ALA A 43 -6.01 0.99 21.37
N SER A 44 -4.91 1.14 20.62
CA SER A 44 -4.67 2.27 19.72
C SER A 44 -5.40 2.16 18.38
N GLY A 45 -5.90 0.97 18.03
CA GLY A 45 -6.54 0.69 16.75
C GLY A 45 -5.59 0.62 15.55
N SER A 46 -6.13 0.16 14.42
CA SER A 46 -5.39 -0.03 13.17
C SER A 46 -4.91 1.29 12.56
N SER A 47 -3.65 1.63 12.81
CA SER A 47 -2.99 2.83 12.30
C SER A 47 -1.51 2.56 11.98
N LYS A 48 -0.89 3.45 11.19
CA LYS A 48 0.54 3.40 10.91
C LYS A 48 1.37 3.39 12.20
N THR A 49 1.05 4.28 13.14
CA THR A 49 1.77 4.43 14.40
C THR A 49 1.66 3.19 15.28
N ALA A 50 0.46 2.59 15.39
CA ALA A 50 0.26 1.35 16.13
C ALA A 50 1.01 0.17 15.48
N TYR A 51 0.96 0.06 14.15
CA TYR A 51 1.70 -0.96 13.40
C TYR A 51 3.21 -0.83 13.60
N GLU A 52 3.78 0.37 13.40
CA GLU A 52 5.21 0.63 13.57
C GLU A 52 5.67 0.48 15.03
N GLY A 53 4.80 0.84 15.98
CA GLY A 53 5.03 0.63 17.41
C GLY A 53 5.19 -0.84 17.75
N LEU A 54 4.18 -1.66 17.41
CA LEU A 54 4.22 -3.10 17.64
C LEU A 54 5.36 -3.76 16.86
N ARG A 55 5.56 -3.38 15.60
CA ARG A 55 6.61 -3.96 14.75
C ARG A 55 8.01 -3.72 15.33
N ARG A 56 8.31 -2.51 15.80
CA ARG A 56 9.60 -2.20 16.44
C ARG A 56 9.84 -3.03 17.71
N GLN A 57 8.81 -3.22 18.53
CA GLN A 57 8.94 -4.07 19.73
C GLN A 57 9.16 -5.54 19.36
N PHE A 58 8.44 -6.01 18.34
CA PHE A 58 8.60 -7.35 17.80
C PHE A 58 10.03 -7.60 17.31
N ASP A 59 10.52 -6.77 16.39
CA ASP A 59 11.88 -6.89 15.82
C ASP A 59 12.97 -6.76 16.90
N ARG A 60 12.78 -5.86 17.87
CA ARG A 60 13.71 -5.69 18.99
C ARG A 60 13.81 -6.98 19.81
N ILE A 61 12.67 -7.56 20.16
CA ILE A 61 12.64 -8.77 21.00
C ILE A 61 13.21 -9.96 20.23
N GLU A 62 12.91 -10.11 18.94
CA GLU A 62 13.55 -11.13 18.09
C GLU A 62 15.07 -10.95 18.02
N GLY A 63 15.56 -9.72 17.84
CA GLY A 63 17.00 -9.45 17.92
C GLY A 63 17.63 -9.79 19.28
N GLU A 64 16.90 -9.62 20.38
CA GLU A 64 17.30 -10.08 21.72
C GLU A 64 17.25 -11.62 21.87
N CYS A 65 16.44 -12.32 21.07
CA CYS A 65 16.38 -13.78 21.01
C CYS A 65 17.57 -14.37 20.25
N ASP A 66 17.98 -13.74 19.14
CA ASP A 66 19.05 -14.23 18.28
C ASP A 66 20.45 -14.02 18.88
N ARG A 67 20.62 -12.96 19.69
CA ARG A 67 21.91 -12.61 20.31
C ARG A 67 22.25 -13.38 21.58
N LEU A 68 21.24 -13.89 22.29
CA LEU A 68 21.43 -14.59 23.55
C LEU A 68 21.24 -16.08 23.31
N LEU A 69 22.23 -16.90 23.67
CA LEU A 69 22.19 -18.37 23.57
C LEU A 69 20.97 -19.00 24.29
N SER A 70 20.31 -18.23 25.16
CA SER A 70 18.95 -18.45 25.64
C SER A 70 17.90 -17.92 24.64
N GLY A 71 17.84 -18.56 23.47
CA GLY A 71 16.88 -18.18 22.43
C GLY A 71 15.43 -18.26 22.92
N CYS A 72 14.50 -17.65 22.18
CA CYS A 72 13.09 -17.58 22.56
C CYS A 72 12.30 -18.86 22.26
N HIS A 73 12.76 -19.95 22.87
CA HIS A 73 12.23 -21.31 22.71
C HIS A 73 11.10 -21.64 23.68
N SER A 74 10.71 -20.70 24.56
CA SER A 74 9.63 -20.96 25.50
C SER A 74 8.28 -21.07 24.76
N PRO A 75 7.42 -22.05 25.10
CA PRO A 75 6.11 -22.20 24.49
C PRO A 75 5.26 -20.92 24.61
N GLU A 76 5.37 -20.22 25.73
CA GLU A 76 4.66 -18.96 25.99
C GLU A 76 5.06 -17.89 24.98
N PHE A 77 6.37 -17.77 24.68
CA PHE A 77 6.84 -16.82 23.69
C PHE A 77 6.30 -17.15 22.31
N GLY A 78 6.29 -18.44 21.92
CA GLY A 78 5.74 -18.89 20.65
C GLY A 78 4.26 -18.52 20.45
N VAL A 79 3.46 -18.58 21.53
CA VAL A 79 2.05 -18.15 21.52
C VAL A 79 1.94 -16.63 21.31
N VAL A 80 2.69 -15.84 22.07
CA VAL A 80 2.65 -14.37 21.99
C VAL A 80 3.21 -13.87 20.65
N LYS A 81 4.27 -14.50 20.11
CA LYS A 81 4.80 -14.22 18.77
C LYS A 81 3.71 -14.39 17.70
N LYS A 82 2.99 -15.53 17.71
CA LYS A 82 1.88 -15.78 16.77
C LYS A 82 0.77 -14.74 16.91
N TRP A 83 0.46 -14.31 18.14
CA TRP A 83 -0.52 -13.26 18.39
C TRP A 83 -0.07 -11.91 17.81
N ALA A 84 1.17 -11.49 18.05
CA ALA A 84 1.72 -10.26 17.50
C ALA A 84 1.71 -10.25 15.97
N VAL A 85 2.12 -11.36 15.33
CA VAL A 85 2.07 -11.50 13.87
C VAL A 85 0.63 -11.41 13.35
N LYS A 86 -0.33 -12.04 14.05
CA LYS A 86 -1.75 -11.95 13.69
C LYS A 86 -2.25 -10.50 13.75
N GLU A 87 -1.87 -9.77 14.79
CA GLU A 87 -2.28 -8.37 14.98
C GLU A 87 -1.67 -7.45 13.91
N LEU A 88 -0.37 -7.58 13.65
CA LEU A 88 0.30 -6.85 12.57
C LEU A 88 -0.36 -7.10 11.21
N ARG A 89 -0.73 -8.35 10.90
CA ARG A 89 -1.47 -8.68 9.67
C ARG A 89 -2.88 -8.08 9.66
N GLY A 90 -3.57 -8.09 10.80
CA GLY A 90 -4.89 -7.46 10.96
C GLY A 90 -4.85 -5.97 10.58
N MET A 91 -3.93 -5.23 11.17
CA MET A 91 -3.73 -3.81 10.87
C MET A 91 -3.40 -3.56 9.39
N LEU A 92 -2.58 -4.41 8.76
CA LEU A 92 -2.31 -4.32 7.32
C LEU A 92 -3.56 -4.51 6.47
N PHE A 93 -4.42 -5.47 6.82
CA PHE A 93 -5.67 -5.70 6.10
C PHE A 93 -6.66 -4.56 6.28
N ASP A 94 -6.72 -3.96 7.47
CA ASP A 94 -7.58 -2.80 7.71
C ASP A 94 -7.09 -1.58 6.92
N GLY A 95 -5.78 -1.31 6.94
CA GLY A 95 -5.18 -0.26 6.12
C GLY A 95 -5.40 -0.50 4.62
N ALA A 96 -5.24 -1.73 4.14
CA ALA A 96 -5.51 -2.11 2.75
C ALA A 96 -6.97 -1.91 2.35
N ARG A 97 -7.92 -2.27 3.22
CA ARG A 97 -9.36 -2.05 3.01
C ARG A 97 -9.71 -0.57 2.95
N SER A 98 -9.06 0.23 3.79
CA SER A 98 -9.22 1.68 3.78
C SER A 98 -8.55 2.34 2.58
N GLY A 99 -7.52 1.70 1.99
CA GLY A 99 -6.73 2.26 0.89
C GLY A 99 -5.57 3.14 1.37
N GLU A 100 -5.09 2.89 2.58
CA GLU A 100 -4.00 3.62 3.24
C GLU A 100 -2.65 3.38 2.56
N SER A 101 -1.92 4.45 2.27
CA SER A 101 -0.63 4.37 1.56
C SER A 101 0.40 3.52 2.33
N TRP A 102 0.50 3.70 3.65
CA TRP A 102 1.47 2.97 4.47
C TRP A 102 1.26 1.45 4.44
N ALA A 103 0.01 1.00 4.41
CA ALA A 103 -0.31 -0.42 4.38
C ALA A 103 -0.01 -1.02 3.01
N ILE A 104 -0.32 -0.27 1.94
CA ILE A 104 0.02 -0.63 0.56
C ILE A 104 1.54 -0.75 0.40
N GLU A 105 2.30 0.25 0.84
CA GLU A 105 3.76 0.25 0.80
C GLU A 105 4.35 -0.94 1.55
N ARG A 106 3.78 -1.28 2.71
CA ARG A 106 4.25 -2.44 3.50
C ARG A 106 3.90 -3.78 2.86
N LEU A 107 2.74 -3.90 2.23
CA LEU A 107 2.30 -5.13 1.56
C LEU A 107 3.12 -5.43 0.29
N PHE A 108 3.46 -4.40 -0.49
CA PHE A 108 4.12 -4.57 -1.80
C PHE A 108 5.56 -4.10 -1.84
N GLY A 109 6.13 -3.73 -0.68
CA GLY A 109 7.55 -3.40 -0.55
C GLY A 109 8.47 -4.59 -0.87
N SER A 110 9.71 -4.25 -1.24
CA SER A 110 10.74 -5.21 -1.66
C SER A 110 11.42 -5.95 -0.51
N SER A 111 11.23 -5.50 0.73
CA SER A 111 11.91 -6.10 1.89
C SER A 111 11.26 -7.44 2.27
N PRO A 112 12.05 -8.50 2.49
CA PRO A 112 11.53 -9.74 3.06
C PRO A 112 10.98 -9.47 4.47
N ASP A 113 9.79 -9.99 4.76
CA ASP A 113 9.10 -9.79 6.03
C ASP A 113 8.27 -11.03 6.40
N GLU A 114 8.55 -11.63 7.57
CA GLU A 114 7.78 -12.77 8.14
C GLU A 114 6.27 -12.45 8.28
N VAL A 115 5.93 -11.18 8.51
CA VAL A 115 4.54 -10.72 8.61
C VAL A 115 3.86 -10.71 7.24
N VAL A 116 4.58 -10.37 6.17
CA VAL A 116 4.04 -10.14 4.82
C VAL A 116 4.40 -11.30 3.89
N THR A 117 3.70 -12.42 4.05
CA THR A 117 3.82 -13.59 3.18
C THR A 117 3.05 -13.40 1.86
N ALA A 118 3.30 -14.25 0.85
CA ALA A 118 2.57 -14.21 -0.42
C ALA A 118 1.03 -14.30 -0.26
N SER A 119 0.56 -15.08 0.71
CA SER A 119 -0.87 -15.18 1.03
C SER A 119 -1.42 -13.86 1.59
N VAL A 120 -0.67 -13.20 2.48
CA VAL A 120 -1.00 -11.88 3.02
C VAL A 120 -1.05 -10.84 1.91
N ARG A 121 -0.07 -10.84 0.99
CA ARG A 121 -0.06 -9.94 -0.17
C ARG A 121 -1.28 -10.16 -1.08
N ARG A 122 -1.64 -11.42 -1.37
CA ARG A 122 -2.82 -11.76 -2.18
C ARG A 122 -4.12 -11.26 -1.54
N LYS A 123 -4.31 -11.49 -0.25
CA LYS A 123 -5.50 -10.99 0.46
C LYS A 123 -5.52 -9.46 0.54
N GLY A 124 -4.36 -8.83 0.78
CA GLY A 124 -4.22 -7.38 0.74
C GLY A 124 -4.57 -6.80 -0.63
N ALA A 125 -4.13 -7.44 -1.72
CA ALA A 125 -4.45 -7.04 -3.09
C ALA A 125 -5.97 -7.05 -3.36
N GLN A 126 -6.67 -8.11 -2.94
CA GLN A 126 -8.13 -8.18 -3.07
C GLN A 126 -8.84 -7.03 -2.33
N LEU A 127 -8.36 -6.70 -1.13
CA LEU A 127 -8.91 -5.58 -0.34
C LEU A 127 -8.66 -4.23 -1.01
N ILE A 128 -7.47 -4.02 -1.59
CA ILE A 128 -7.13 -2.78 -2.31
C ILE A 128 -7.93 -2.65 -3.60
N LEU A 129 -8.09 -3.74 -4.37
CA LEU A 129 -8.93 -3.75 -5.56
C LEU A 129 -10.39 -3.41 -5.22
N ALA A 130 -10.92 -3.95 -4.12
CA ALA A 130 -12.24 -3.57 -3.63
C ALA A 130 -12.30 -2.09 -3.19
N ALA A 131 -11.26 -1.61 -2.50
CA ALA A 131 -11.15 -0.22 -2.06
C ALA A 131 -11.13 0.76 -3.23
N ALA A 132 -10.47 0.42 -4.34
CA ALA A 132 -10.33 1.23 -5.56
C ALA A 132 -11.65 1.37 -6.36
N LYS A 133 -12.56 0.40 -6.23
CA LYS A 133 -13.89 0.44 -6.87
C LYS A 133 -14.85 1.46 -6.24
N ARG A 134 -14.57 1.94 -5.02
CA ARG A 134 -15.39 2.96 -4.35
C ARG A 134 -15.28 4.30 -5.08
N GLU A 135 -16.36 5.07 -5.08
CA GLU A 135 -16.39 6.42 -5.68
C GLU A 135 -15.32 7.34 -5.07
N GLY A 136 -15.27 7.38 -3.73
CA GLY A 136 -14.29 8.13 -2.93
C GLY A 136 -12.96 7.42 -2.70
N ALA A 137 -12.55 6.46 -3.55
CA ALA A 137 -11.33 5.69 -3.35
C ALA A 137 -10.07 6.59 -3.13
N PRO A 138 -9.19 6.26 -2.17
CA PRO A 138 -7.94 7.00 -1.99
C PRO A 138 -7.01 6.89 -3.21
N ALA A 139 -6.25 7.94 -3.45
CA ALA A 139 -5.23 8.01 -4.50
C ALA A 139 -4.28 6.79 -4.49
N ALA A 140 -3.79 6.40 -3.30
CA ALA A 140 -2.86 5.27 -3.17
C ALA A 140 -3.46 3.93 -3.60
N ALA A 141 -4.72 3.67 -3.22
CA ALA A 141 -5.43 2.45 -3.65
C ALA A 141 -5.63 2.42 -5.16
N LEU A 142 -5.96 3.57 -5.77
CA LEU A 142 -6.13 3.70 -7.22
C LEU A 142 -4.81 3.48 -7.97
N VAL A 143 -3.70 4.06 -7.51
CA VAL A 143 -2.38 3.78 -8.10
C VAL A 143 -2.06 2.29 -8.05
N GLN A 144 -2.21 1.68 -6.87
CA GLN A 144 -1.86 0.27 -6.70
C GLN A 144 -2.77 -0.67 -7.51
N ALA A 145 -4.07 -0.39 -7.59
CA ALA A 145 -4.99 -1.13 -8.44
C ALA A 145 -4.62 -0.99 -9.92
N GLY A 146 -4.26 0.22 -10.36
CA GLY A 146 -3.78 0.47 -11.71
C GLY A 146 -2.54 -0.36 -12.07
N LEU A 147 -1.57 -0.45 -11.15
CA LEU A 147 -0.38 -1.29 -11.31
C LEU A 147 -0.73 -2.78 -11.38
N MET A 148 -1.67 -3.26 -10.54
CA MET A 148 -2.11 -4.65 -10.54
C MET A 148 -2.76 -5.05 -11.88
N TYR A 149 -3.66 -4.20 -12.40
CA TYR A 149 -4.29 -4.43 -13.70
C TYR A 149 -3.31 -4.31 -14.87
N LYS A 150 -2.33 -3.40 -14.81
CA LYS A 150 -1.29 -3.28 -15.84
C LYS A 150 -0.44 -4.54 -15.95
N VAL A 151 -0.01 -5.09 -14.81
CA VAL A 151 0.90 -6.25 -14.78
C VAL A 151 0.15 -7.59 -14.89
N GLY A 152 -1.12 -7.64 -14.49
CA GLY A 152 -1.88 -8.89 -14.37
C GLY A 152 -1.47 -9.71 -13.14
N TYR A 153 -1.01 -9.05 -12.07
CA TYR A 153 -0.66 -9.72 -10.82
C TYR A 153 -1.80 -9.57 -9.80
N TYR A 154 -2.24 -10.69 -9.22
CA TYR A 154 -3.43 -10.83 -8.35
C TYR A 154 -4.80 -10.57 -9.00
N THR A 155 -4.81 -10.15 -10.26
CA THR A 155 -5.97 -9.93 -11.12
C THR A 155 -5.58 -10.24 -12.56
N GLU A 156 -6.54 -10.47 -13.45
CA GLU A 156 -6.27 -10.53 -14.89
C GLU A 156 -5.75 -9.18 -15.40
N GLN A 157 -4.89 -9.22 -16.42
CA GLN A 157 -4.36 -8.03 -17.04
C GLN A 157 -5.48 -7.30 -17.80
N ASP A 158 -5.65 -6.01 -17.52
CA ASP A 158 -6.61 -5.16 -18.22
C ASP A 158 -6.08 -3.72 -18.27
N LEU A 159 -5.58 -3.32 -19.45
CA LEU A 159 -4.98 -2.01 -19.62
C LEU A 159 -6.01 -0.86 -19.54
N GLY A 160 -7.27 -1.15 -19.86
CA GLY A 160 -8.37 -0.19 -19.73
C GLY A 160 -8.65 0.14 -18.27
N TYR A 161 -8.82 -0.89 -17.42
CA TYR A 161 -8.94 -0.68 -15.97
C TYR A 161 -7.68 -0.09 -15.36
N ALA A 162 -6.49 -0.46 -15.85
CA ALA A 162 -5.23 0.13 -15.39
C ALA A 162 -5.21 1.64 -15.62
N LYS A 163 -5.47 2.08 -16.87
CA LYS A 163 -5.52 3.48 -17.29
C LYS A 163 -6.59 4.26 -16.51
N ALA A 164 -7.80 3.72 -16.39
CA ALA A 164 -8.90 4.36 -15.67
C ALA A 164 -8.58 4.60 -14.18
N ASN A 165 -8.01 3.61 -13.49
CA ASN A 165 -7.61 3.77 -12.09
C ASN A 165 -6.48 4.79 -11.93
N LEU A 166 -5.47 4.78 -12.80
CA LEU A 166 -4.36 5.73 -12.76
C LEU A 166 -4.80 7.16 -13.07
N GLN A 167 -5.72 7.36 -14.02
CA GLN A 167 -6.30 8.68 -14.30
C GLN A 167 -7.10 9.22 -13.11
N ARG A 168 -7.91 8.37 -12.46
CA ARG A 168 -8.60 8.74 -11.20
C ARG A 168 -7.61 9.07 -10.08
N ALA A 169 -6.50 8.35 -10.00
CA ALA A 169 -5.45 8.65 -9.03
C ALA A 169 -4.79 10.01 -9.30
N TRP A 170 -4.50 10.31 -10.57
CA TRP A 170 -3.96 11.59 -11.02
C TRP A 170 -4.89 12.76 -10.64
N GLN A 171 -6.19 12.63 -10.89
CA GLN A 171 -7.18 13.64 -10.50
C GLN A 171 -7.21 13.90 -8.99
N LYS A 172 -6.76 12.92 -8.18
CA LYS A 172 -6.60 13.05 -6.72
C LYS A 172 -5.19 13.49 -6.30
N GLY A 173 -4.37 13.97 -7.23
CA GLY A 173 -3.03 14.51 -6.96
C GLY A 173 -1.91 13.47 -6.90
N ALA A 174 -2.15 12.22 -7.31
CA ALA A 174 -1.10 11.18 -7.33
C ALA A 174 -0.14 11.38 -8.50
N ILE A 175 0.89 12.22 -8.32
CA ILE A 175 1.89 12.52 -9.38
C ILE A 175 2.56 11.25 -9.91
N ARG A 176 2.79 10.25 -9.05
CA ARG A 176 3.37 8.95 -9.42
C ARG A 176 2.54 8.19 -10.48
N ALA A 177 1.25 8.47 -10.62
CA ALA A 177 0.41 7.85 -11.67
C ALA A 177 0.86 8.26 -13.08
N ALA A 178 1.45 9.44 -13.24
CA ALA A 178 1.86 9.97 -14.54
C ALA A 178 2.93 9.10 -15.23
N ALA A 179 3.93 8.59 -14.50
CA ALA A 179 4.92 7.68 -15.07
C ALA A 179 4.28 6.43 -15.68
N THR A 180 3.37 5.79 -14.94
CA THR A 180 2.71 4.56 -15.41
C THR A 180 1.75 4.84 -16.56
N LEU A 181 1.09 6.00 -16.57
CA LEU A 181 0.25 6.43 -17.69
C LEU A 181 1.05 6.71 -18.95
N ALA A 182 2.27 7.27 -18.82
CA ALA A 182 3.17 7.47 -19.95
C ALA A 182 3.59 6.12 -20.56
N GLU A 183 3.91 5.15 -19.71
CA GLU A 183 4.27 3.80 -20.15
C GLU A 183 3.09 3.07 -20.83
N LEU A 184 1.88 3.17 -20.27
CA LEU A 184 0.68 2.60 -20.90
C LEU A 184 0.40 3.23 -22.26
N ALA A 185 0.49 4.55 -22.38
CA ALA A 185 0.29 5.23 -23.65
C ALA A 185 1.35 4.81 -24.69
N ARG A 186 2.60 4.59 -24.27
CA ARG A 186 3.63 3.99 -25.15
C ARG A 186 3.25 2.58 -25.62
N GLN A 187 2.77 1.73 -24.71
CA GLN A 187 2.33 0.37 -25.05
C GLN A 187 1.17 0.39 -26.06
N GLU A 188 0.30 1.40 -25.99
CA GLU A 188 -0.79 1.66 -26.93
C GLU A 188 -0.33 2.35 -28.23
N SER A 189 0.97 2.61 -28.42
CA SER A 189 1.54 3.39 -29.53
C SER A 189 0.99 4.82 -29.66
N ASP A 190 0.58 5.43 -28.54
CA ASP A 190 0.07 6.79 -28.45
C ASP A 190 1.17 7.74 -27.96
N SER A 191 2.04 8.16 -28.88
CA SER A 191 3.19 9.02 -28.56
C SER A 191 2.77 10.39 -27.99
N VAL A 192 1.59 10.90 -28.40
CA VAL A 192 1.05 12.18 -27.92
C VAL A 192 0.70 12.11 -26.44
N ASN A 193 -0.09 11.10 -26.03
CA ASN A 193 -0.45 10.93 -24.63
C ASN A 193 0.73 10.40 -23.80
N ALA A 194 1.65 9.63 -24.38
CA ALA A 194 2.89 9.26 -23.71
C ALA A 194 3.71 10.49 -23.33
N TYR A 195 3.90 11.45 -24.25
CA TYR A 195 4.60 12.70 -23.95
C TYR A 195 3.85 13.56 -22.92
N LEU A 196 2.52 13.68 -23.04
CA LEU A 196 1.68 14.41 -22.07
C LEU A 196 1.89 13.90 -20.64
N TRP A 197 1.88 12.59 -20.45
CA TRP A 197 2.06 12.00 -19.13
C TRP A 197 3.52 12.06 -18.67
N ALA A 198 4.49 11.90 -19.57
CA ALA A 198 5.91 12.01 -19.25
C ALA A 198 6.28 13.40 -18.72
N ILE A 199 5.79 14.48 -19.35
CA ILE A 199 6.08 15.85 -18.87
C ILE A 199 5.38 16.17 -17.54
N ARG A 200 4.27 15.51 -17.22
CA ARG A 200 3.56 15.63 -15.94
C ARG A 200 4.26 14.91 -14.79
N CYS A 201 5.14 13.96 -15.09
CA CYS A 201 5.92 13.22 -14.12
C CYS A 201 7.09 14.08 -13.58
N GLY A 202 6.77 15.04 -12.71
CA GLY A 202 7.75 15.84 -11.96
C GLY A 202 8.19 15.17 -10.65
N SER A 203 9.29 15.65 -10.04
CA SER A 203 9.83 15.10 -8.78
C SER A 203 8.75 14.89 -7.70
N PRO A 204 8.68 13.72 -7.03
CA PRO A 204 9.63 12.60 -7.05
C PRO A 204 9.30 11.52 -8.10
N CYS A 205 8.49 11.81 -9.12
CA CYS A 205 8.18 10.89 -10.21
C CYS A 205 9.36 10.78 -11.18
N SER A 206 9.60 9.58 -11.69
CA SER A 206 10.59 9.30 -12.74
C SER A 206 9.99 8.34 -13.76
N THR A 207 10.07 8.69 -15.04
CA THR A 207 9.77 7.79 -16.15
C THR A 207 10.95 6.86 -16.41
N SER A 208 10.70 5.68 -17.00
CA SER A 208 11.76 4.77 -17.43
C SER A 208 12.64 5.37 -18.54
N GLU A 209 12.04 6.19 -19.39
CA GLU A 209 12.71 6.90 -20.49
C GLU A 209 12.88 8.39 -20.17
N ARG A 210 13.85 9.02 -20.83
CA ARG A 210 14.03 10.48 -20.76
C ARG A 210 12.91 11.19 -21.53
N LEU A 211 12.51 12.38 -21.08
CA LEU A 211 11.51 13.20 -21.77
C LEU A 211 11.84 13.45 -23.25
N SER A 212 13.13 13.58 -23.59
CA SER A 212 13.59 13.74 -24.98
C SER A 212 13.27 12.55 -25.89
N ALA A 213 13.20 11.33 -25.35
CA ALA A 213 12.84 10.15 -26.12
C ALA A 213 11.37 10.19 -26.52
N HIS A 214 10.49 10.61 -25.60
CA HIS A 214 9.07 10.82 -25.91
C HIS A 214 8.86 11.97 -26.91
N GLU A 215 9.67 13.02 -26.86
CA GLU A 215 9.56 14.16 -27.77
C GLU A 215 9.93 13.82 -29.21
N ALA A 216 10.90 12.91 -29.41
CA ALA A 216 11.39 12.52 -30.72
C ALA A 216 10.33 11.80 -31.58
N GLU A 217 9.29 11.25 -30.95
CA GLU A 217 8.19 10.54 -31.61
C GLU A 217 7.01 11.47 -32.00
N LEU A 218 7.13 12.77 -31.72
CA LEU A 218 6.09 13.76 -32.01
C LEU A 218 6.32 14.46 -33.36
N LYS A 219 5.22 14.89 -33.99
CA LYS A 219 5.30 15.77 -35.15
C LYS A 219 5.77 17.17 -34.72
N PRO A 220 6.41 17.93 -35.63
CA PRO A 220 6.84 19.29 -35.36
C PRO A 220 5.70 20.15 -34.79
N GLY A 221 5.97 20.91 -33.73
CA GLY A 221 5.01 21.80 -33.08
C GLY A 221 4.07 21.16 -32.06
N GLN A 222 3.87 19.84 -32.08
CA GLN A 222 2.99 19.15 -31.12
C GLN A 222 3.51 19.26 -29.68
N ALA A 223 4.83 19.13 -29.48
CA ALA A 223 5.43 19.22 -28.15
C ALA A 223 5.03 20.53 -27.44
N HIS A 224 5.18 21.68 -28.11
CA HIS A 224 4.84 22.98 -27.54
C HIS A 224 3.35 23.07 -27.13
N GLN A 225 2.44 22.55 -27.96
CA GLN A 225 1.02 22.50 -27.63
C GLN A 225 0.76 21.64 -26.38
N ILE A 226 1.37 20.44 -26.31
CA ILE A 226 1.22 19.52 -25.18
C ILE A 226 1.77 20.17 -23.89
N ARG A 227 2.93 20.83 -23.95
CA ARG A 227 3.50 21.50 -22.76
C ARG A 227 2.58 22.56 -22.17
N ARG A 228 1.83 23.29 -23.01
CA ARG A 228 0.86 24.30 -22.56
C ARG A 228 -0.29 23.69 -21.76
N ILE A 229 -0.79 22.53 -22.18
CA ILE A 229 -1.94 21.87 -21.55
C ILE A 229 -1.55 20.87 -20.46
N ALA A 230 -0.28 20.46 -20.40
CA ALA A 230 0.20 19.49 -19.41
C ALA A 230 -0.04 19.93 -17.96
N ARG A 231 -0.09 21.24 -17.69
CA ARG A 231 -0.38 21.80 -16.36
C ARG A 231 -1.84 21.67 -15.95
N ASP A 232 -2.76 21.52 -16.91
CA ASP A 232 -4.17 21.31 -16.63
C ASP A 232 -4.40 19.84 -16.24
N THR A 233 -4.76 19.60 -14.98
CA THR A 233 -4.99 18.25 -14.44
C THR A 233 -6.31 17.64 -14.90
N SER A 234 -7.24 18.43 -15.45
CA SER A 234 -8.52 17.97 -15.98
C SER A 234 -8.39 17.29 -17.35
N VAL A 235 -7.35 17.63 -18.11
CA VAL A 235 -7.08 17.02 -19.42
C VAL A 235 -6.47 15.62 -19.23
N LEU A 236 -7.25 14.57 -19.46
CA LEU A 236 -6.82 13.18 -19.28
C LEU A 236 -6.27 12.53 -20.56
N ALA A 237 -6.54 13.11 -21.73
CA ALA A 237 -6.01 12.67 -23.01
C ALA A 237 -6.11 13.80 -24.04
N ILE A 238 -5.28 13.72 -25.07
CA ILE A 238 -5.35 14.54 -26.27
C ILE A 238 -5.82 13.64 -27.41
N ALA A 239 -6.90 14.03 -28.09
CA ALA A 239 -7.33 13.35 -29.29
C ALA A 239 -6.34 13.61 -30.42
N VAL A 240 -5.78 12.55 -31.00
CA VAL A 240 -5.03 12.66 -32.25
C VAL A 240 -6.04 12.71 -33.37
N ALA A 241 -6.15 13.84 -34.06
CA ALA A 241 -6.87 13.88 -35.32
C ALA A 241 -6.15 12.95 -36.30
N THR A 242 -6.71 11.76 -36.50
CA THR A 242 -6.30 10.86 -37.58
C THR A 242 -6.68 11.57 -38.88
N GLY A 243 -5.71 12.23 -39.49
CA GLY A 243 -5.84 12.76 -40.84
C GLY A 243 -5.92 11.60 -41.82
N GLU A 244 -7.06 10.92 -41.86
CA GLU A 244 -7.44 10.08 -42.97
C GLU A 244 -7.80 11.03 -44.12
N PRO A 245 -7.07 11.04 -45.25
CA PRO A 245 -7.49 11.81 -46.39
C PRO A 245 -8.84 11.26 -46.85
N ALA A 246 -9.84 12.12 -46.92
CA ALA A 246 -11.11 11.80 -47.56
C ALA A 246 -10.81 11.31 -48.98
N VAL A 247 -10.99 10.01 -49.22
CA VAL A 247 -11.01 9.43 -50.56
C VAL A 247 -12.22 10.05 -51.24
N LYS A 248 -11.95 10.95 -52.20
CA LYS A 248 -12.95 11.47 -53.14
C LYS A 248 -13.22 10.43 -54.23
#